data_AF-A0A9P7EKK6-F1
#
_entry.id   AF-A0A9P7EKK6-F1
#
_cell.length_a   1.000
_cell.length_b   1.000
_cell.length_c   1.000
_cell.angle_alpha   90.00
_cell.angle_beta   90.00
_cell.angle_gamma   90.00
#
_symmetry.space_group_name_H-M   'P 1'
#
loop_
_entity.id
_entity.type
_entity.pdbx_description
1 polymer ?
#
loop_
_entity_poly.entity_id
_entity_poly.type
_entity_poly.pdbx_seq_one_letter_code
_entity_poly.pdbx_strand_id
1 'polypeptide(L)'
;MFAAMESAGLEEIDGKSDERPIHLASTTWEMFELFLEHTFGRSCASQYTLEELSNFLHFCDMYQCSHMWKFVVSHIQSTQYHFHPAQLINLAIQYNMGAIFPFAFKQLVNTPITQLTAQHQQLLGNDVFTSLVYVQAALEEHHCIVAAEEPKILIHTSNCQDPVSYNKDWHTIWWNSMACFLLNGQNPQPYHEAVKCFKDLQFGRVSGGCKELMFKIIEQGATFNHAEQFVKEACDCLTEKLISDSSL
;
A
#
# COMPACT_ATOMS: atom_id res chain seq x y z
N MET A 1 -11.33 -24.95 -68.47
CA MET A 1 -12.34 -25.94 -68.05
C MET A 1 -12.04 -26.25 -66.60
N PHE A 2 -12.95 -25.88 -65.71
CA PHE A 2 -12.81 -25.91 -64.24
C PHE A 2 -13.04 -27.31 -63.65
N ALA A 3 -12.39 -27.54 -62.49
CA ALA A 3 -12.74 -28.46 -61.38
C ALA A 3 -12.65 -29.97 -61.67
N ALA A 4 -12.26 -30.87 -60.76
CA ALA A 4 -12.02 -30.89 -59.31
C ALA A 4 -11.07 -32.12 -59.04
N MET A 5 -10.51 -32.43 -57.86
CA MET A 5 -11.09 -32.38 -56.52
C MET A 5 -10.02 -32.78 -55.48
N GLU A 6 -10.04 -32.08 -54.34
CA GLU A 6 -9.75 -32.58 -52.98
C GLU A 6 -8.39 -33.23 -52.67
N SER A 7 -7.45 -32.40 -52.19
CA SER A 7 -6.72 -32.77 -50.96
C SER A 7 -7.19 -31.84 -49.86
N ALA A 8 -7.94 -32.40 -48.92
CA ALA A 8 -8.37 -31.72 -47.70
C ALA A 8 -7.16 -31.06 -47.05
N GLY A 9 -7.20 -29.73 -46.92
CA GLY A 9 -6.27 -28.96 -46.11
C GLY A 9 -6.47 -29.33 -44.66
N LEU A 10 -5.77 -30.38 -44.22
CA LEU A 10 -5.46 -30.53 -42.81
C LEU A 10 -4.53 -29.36 -42.48
N GLU A 11 -5.02 -28.42 -41.68
CA GLU A 11 -4.19 -27.37 -41.10
C GLU A 11 -2.93 -28.03 -40.53
N GLU A 12 -1.76 -27.55 -40.97
CA GLU A 12 -0.48 -28.09 -40.50
C GLU A 12 -0.36 -27.81 -39.01
N ILE A 13 -0.40 -28.87 -38.20
CA ILE A 13 -0.36 -28.79 -36.74
C ILE A 13 1.10 -28.68 -36.30
N ASP A 14 1.46 -27.54 -35.69
CA ASP A 14 2.75 -27.32 -35.02
C ASP A 14 2.98 -28.32 -33.87
N GLY A 15 4.24 -28.65 -33.57
CA GLY A 15 4.62 -29.45 -32.41
C GLY A 15 4.61 -30.97 -32.59
N LYS A 16 4.67 -31.47 -33.84
CA LYS A 16 4.69 -32.91 -34.14
C LYS A 16 6.08 -33.51 -34.35
N SER A 17 7.10 -32.69 -34.62
CA SER A 17 8.48 -33.15 -34.80
C SER A 17 9.48 -32.02 -34.54
N ASP A 18 10.77 -32.35 -34.45
CA ASP A 18 11.84 -31.36 -34.26
C ASP A 18 11.98 -30.42 -35.45
N GLU A 19 11.58 -30.86 -36.65
CA GLU A 19 11.52 -30.04 -37.87
C GLU A 19 10.30 -29.09 -37.89
N ARG A 20 9.37 -29.24 -36.93
CA ARG A 20 8.16 -28.42 -36.78
C ARG A 20 7.90 -28.09 -35.30
N PRO A 21 8.79 -27.33 -34.65
CA PRO A 21 8.68 -27.02 -33.23
C PRO A 21 7.54 -26.03 -32.97
N ILE A 22 7.06 -25.98 -31.73
CA ILE A 22 6.14 -24.94 -31.27
C ILE A 22 6.97 -23.68 -31.02
N HIS A 23 6.70 -22.62 -31.78
CA HIS A 23 7.38 -21.33 -31.63
C HIS A 23 6.64 -20.43 -30.63
N LEU A 24 7.29 -20.09 -29.52
CA LEU A 24 6.77 -19.15 -28.52
C LEU A 24 7.33 -17.75 -28.79
N ALA A 25 6.76 -17.03 -29.77
CA ALA A 25 7.30 -15.76 -30.26
C ALA A 25 7.38 -14.63 -29.20
N SER A 26 6.57 -14.69 -28.15
CA SER A 26 6.45 -13.69 -27.08
C SER A 26 7.19 -14.04 -25.79
N THR A 27 7.82 -15.22 -25.71
CA THR A 27 8.46 -15.70 -24.48
C THR A 27 9.97 -15.67 -24.63
N THR A 28 10.68 -15.03 -23.69
CA THR A 28 12.14 -15.06 -23.68
C THR A 28 12.64 -16.43 -23.20
N TRP A 29 13.87 -16.78 -23.58
CA TRP A 29 14.49 -18.03 -23.15
C TRP A 29 14.57 -18.12 -21.61
N GLU A 30 14.97 -17.03 -20.95
CA GLU A 30 15.10 -16.95 -19.50
C GLU A 30 13.76 -17.18 -18.79
N MET A 31 12.68 -16.63 -19.36
CA MET A 31 11.31 -16.80 -18.87
C MET A 31 10.86 -18.26 -18.99
N PHE A 32 11.14 -18.89 -20.14
CA PHE A 32 10.80 -20.30 -20.34
C PHE A 32 11.59 -21.25 -19.44
N GLU A 33 12.90 -20.98 -19.24
CA GLU A 33 13.71 -21.75 -18.28
C GLU A 33 13.18 -21.61 -16.85
N LEU A 34 12.85 -20.40 -16.41
CA LEU A 34 12.22 -20.17 -15.10
C LEU A 34 10.91 -20.96 -14.94
N PHE A 35 10.08 -20.99 -16.00
CA PHE A 35 8.86 -21.78 -16.03
C PHE A 35 9.14 -23.28 -15.86
N LEU A 36 10.13 -23.82 -16.59
CA LEU A 36 10.52 -25.23 -16.50
C LEU A 36 11.09 -25.57 -15.12
N GLU A 37 11.96 -24.72 -14.58
CA GLU A 37 12.55 -24.88 -13.25
C GLU A 37 11.46 -25.00 -12.18
N HIS A 38 10.47 -24.12 -12.23
CA HIS A 38 9.36 -24.13 -11.27
C HIS A 38 8.44 -25.35 -11.47
N THR A 39 8.09 -25.67 -12.71
CA THR A 39 7.15 -26.77 -13.03
C THR A 39 7.75 -28.13 -12.70
N PHE A 40 9.05 -28.31 -12.90
CA PHE A 40 9.73 -29.59 -12.70
C PHE A 40 10.56 -29.64 -11.41
N GLY A 41 10.39 -28.67 -10.50
CA GLY A 41 10.90 -28.73 -9.12
C GLY A 41 12.41 -28.52 -8.99
N ARG A 42 13.07 -27.91 -9.98
CA ARG A 42 14.46 -27.45 -9.85
C ARG A 42 14.44 -26.05 -9.25
N SER A 43 14.07 -25.94 -7.98
CA SER A 43 13.90 -24.64 -7.34
C SER A 43 15.25 -23.93 -7.24
N CYS A 44 15.43 -22.85 -8.02
CA CYS A 44 16.46 -21.87 -7.74
C CYS A 44 15.93 -20.98 -6.60
N ALA A 45 16.68 -20.86 -5.51
CA ALA A 45 16.39 -19.95 -4.40
C ALA A 45 16.71 -18.49 -4.78
N SER A 46 16.37 -18.08 -6.01
CA SER A 46 16.67 -16.77 -6.54
C SER A 46 15.71 -15.72 -5.99
N GLN A 47 16.28 -14.57 -5.65
CA GLN A 47 15.49 -13.35 -5.44
C GLN A 47 15.02 -12.88 -6.80
N TYR A 48 13.73 -13.01 -7.09
CA TYR A 48 13.16 -12.48 -8.33
C TYR A 48 13.11 -10.95 -8.26
N THR A 49 13.54 -10.33 -9.35
CA THR A 49 13.27 -8.92 -9.60
C THR A 49 11.79 -8.72 -9.92
N LEU A 50 11.28 -7.50 -9.75
CA LEU A 50 9.89 -7.21 -10.05
C LEU A 50 9.56 -7.33 -11.54
N GLU A 51 10.55 -7.05 -12.41
CA GLU A 51 10.43 -7.20 -13.85
C GLU A 51 10.26 -8.68 -14.23
N GLU A 52 11.08 -9.56 -13.66
CA GLU A 52 10.93 -11.01 -13.84
C GLU A 52 9.56 -11.50 -13.36
N LEU A 53 9.09 -11.05 -12.19
CA LEU A 53 7.77 -11.40 -11.66
C LEU A 53 6.64 -10.89 -12.58
N SER A 54 6.77 -9.67 -13.12
CA SER A 54 5.81 -9.11 -14.08
C SER A 54 5.76 -9.93 -15.38
N ASN A 55 6.92 -10.30 -15.92
CA ASN A 55 7.01 -11.16 -17.10
C ASN A 55 6.43 -12.56 -16.80
N PHE A 56 6.63 -13.08 -15.59
CA PHE A 56 6.08 -14.35 -15.16
C PHE A 56 4.56 -14.34 -15.13
N LEU A 57 3.99 -13.25 -14.61
CA LEU A 57 2.54 -13.03 -14.60
C LEU A 57 2.04 -12.96 -16.04
N HIS A 58 2.62 -12.11 -16.90
CA HIS A 58 2.23 -12.02 -18.30
C HIS A 58 2.24 -13.38 -19.02
N PHE A 59 3.30 -14.17 -18.81
CA PHE A 59 3.40 -15.53 -19.33
C PHE A 59 2.26 -16.42 -18.82
N CYS A 60 2.01 -16.40 -17.51
CA CYS A 60 0.97 -17.22 -16.90
C CYS A 60 -0.43 -16.85 -17.38
N ASP A 61 -0.70 -15.56 -17.63
CA ASP A 61 -1.94 -15.08 -18.21
C ASP A 61 -2.10 -15.55 -19.66
N MET A 62 -1.05 -15.36 -20.48
CA MET A 62 -1.02 -15.75 -21.89
C MET A 62 -1.24 -17.25 -22.10
N TYR A 63 -0.63 -18.09 -21.28
CA TYR A 63 -0.71 -19.56 -21.38
C TYR A 63 -1.66 -20.18 -20.34
N GLN A 64 -2.47 -19.38 -19.65
CA GLN A 64 -3.50 -19.81 -18.69
C GLN A 64 -2.97 -20.75 -17.58
N CYS A 65 -1.75 -20.49 -17.10
CA CYS A 65 -1.06 -21.30 -16.09
C CYS A 65 -1.47 -20.90 -14.67
N SER A 66 -2.72 -21.22 -14.28
CA SER A 66 -3.32 -20.78 -13.01
C SER A 66 -2.56 -21.19 -11.73
N HIS A 67 -1.89 -22.34 -11.72
CA HIS A 67 -1.11 -22.78 -10.56
C HIS A 67 0.12 -21.89 -10.34
N MET A 68 0.83 -21.60 -11.43
CA MET A 68 2.02 -20.77 -11.41
C MET A 68 1.67 -19.31 -11.15
N TRP A 69 0.56 -18.82 -11.71
CA TRP A 69 0.01 -17.52 -11.37
C TRP A 69 -0.15 -17.33 -9.85
N LYS A 70 -0.80 -18.30 -9.18
CA LYS A 70 -0.99 -18.28 -7.73
C LYS A 70 0.34 -18.30 -6.97
N PHE A 71 1.33 -19.05 -7.46
CA PHE A 71 2.67 -19.04 -6.89
C PHE A 71 3.30 -17.65 -6.96
N VAL A 72 3.30 -17.02 -8.14
CA VAL A 72 3.92 -15.69 -8.34
C VAL A 72 3.23 -14.64 -7.48
N VAL A 73 1.90 -14.64 -7.43
CA VAL A 73 1.12 -13.75 -6.55
C VAL A 73 1.49 -13.97 -5.08
N SER A 74 1.55 -15.23 -4.63
CA SER A 74 1.95 -15.57 -3.26
C SER A 74 3.38 -15.15 -2.95
N HIS A 75 4.28 -15.24 -3.93
CA HIS A 75 5.65 -14.79 -3.79
C HIS A 75 5.71 -13.27 -3.59
N ILE A 76 5.04 -12.50 -4.47
CA ILE A 76 4.96 -11.04 -4.35
C ILE A 76 4.37 -10.65 -2.98
N GLN A 77 3.31 -11.30 -2.53
CA GLN A 77 2.73 -11.05 -1.21
C GLN A 77 3.73 -11.30 -0.06
N SER A 78 4.55 -12.35 -0.16
CA SER A 78 5.57 -12.66 0.85
C SER A 78 6.76 -11.70 0.82
N THR A 79 7.07 -11.10 -0.34
CA THR A 79 8.21 -10.21 -0.54
C THR A 79 7.83 -8.74 -0.74
N GLN A 80 6.56 -8.37 -0.53
CA GLN A 80 5.99 -7.06 -0.84
C GLN A 80 6.73 -5.85 -0.24
N TYR A 81 7.47 -6.02 0.86
CA TYR A 81 8.27 -4.95 1.45
C TYR A 81 9.57 -4.62 0.69
N HIS A 82 9.99 -5.46 -0.26
CA HIS A 82 11.20 -5.22 -1.06
C HIS A 82 10.96 -4.33 -2.27
N PHE A 83 9.69 -4.10 -2.63
CA PHE A 83 9.31 -3.38 -3.83
C PHE A 83 8.79 -1.98 -3.51
N HIS A 84 8.99 -1.05 -4.44
CA HIS A 84 8.45 0.29 -4.27
C HIS A 84 6.92 0.26 -4.42
N PRO A 85 6.16 0.98 -3.56
CA PRO A 85 4.69 0.95 -3.57
C PRO A 85 4.06 1.27 -4.93
N ALA A 86 4.62 2.22 -5.68
CA ALA A 86 4.14 2.57 -7.02
C ALA A 86 4.20 1.40 -8.01
N GLN A 87 5.22 0.54 -7.90
CA GLN A 87 5.35 -0.62 -8.79
C GLN A 87 4.35 -1.71 -8.40
N LEU A 88 4.14 -1.93 -7.10
CA LEU A 88 3.13 -2.88 -6.61
C LEU A 88 1.71 -2.47 -6.99
N ILE A 89 1.39 -1.17 -6.92
CA ILE A 89 0.10 -0.64 -7.37
C ILE A 89 -0.09 -0.92 -8.87
N ASN A 90 0.92 -0.63 -9.68
CA ASN A 90 0.84 -0.85 -11.12
C ASN A 90 0.58 -2.33 -11.45
N LEU A 91 1.31 -3.25 -10.81
CA LEU A 91 1.06 -4.69 -10.95
C LEU A 91 -0.33 -5.10 -10.47
N ALA A 92 -0.77 -4.57 -9.32
CA ALA A 92 -2.05 -4.93 -8.76
C ALA A 92 -3.21 -4.48 -9.65
N ILE A 93 -3.09 -3.34 -10.33
CA ILE A 93 -4.06 -2.89 -11.34
C ILE A 93 -3.97 -3.77 -12.59
N GLN A 94 -2.77 -3.95 -13.15
CA GLN A 94 -2.57 -4.67 -14.41
C GLN A 94 -3.08 -6.12 -14.35
N TYR A 95 -2.94 -6.76 -13.20
CA TYR A 95 -3.17 -8.18 -13.01
C TYR A 95 -4.29 -8.48 -11.99
N ASN A 96 -5.12 -7.47 -11.69
CA ASN A 96 -6.27 -7.59 -10.79
C ASN A 96 -5.95 -8.25 -9.42
N MET A 97 -4.89 -7.78 -8.76
CA MET A 97 -4.44 -8.31 -7.45
C MET A 97 -4.98 -7.49 -6.29
N GLY A 98 -6.28 -7.62 -6.02
CA GLY A 98 -6.98 -6.83 -4.99
C GLY A 98 -6.41 -6.90 -3.57
N ALA A 99 -5.68 -7.96 -3.20
CA ALA A 99 -5.04 -8.05 -1.89
C ALA A 99 -3.77 -7.20 -1.75
N ILE A 100 -3.06 -6.93 -2.86
CA ILE A 100 -1.77 -6.21 -2.86
C ILE A 100 -2.01 -4.70 -2.91
N PHE A 101 -3.05 -4.27 -3.62
CA PHE A 101 -3.31 -2.85 -3.82
C PHE A 101 -3.50 -2.08 -2.51
N PRO A 102 -4.33 -2.51 -1.54
CA PRO A 102 -4.50 -1.76 -0.29
C PRO A 102 -3.22 -1.64 0.53
N PHE A 103 -2.42 -2.70 0.55
CA PHE A 103 -1.12 -2.69 1.21
C PHE A 103 -0.19 -1.66 0.58
N ALA A 104 -0.05 -1.70 -0.75
CA ALA A 104 0.84 -0.80 -1.47
C ALA A 104 0.36 0.65 -1.40
N PHE A 105 -0.96 0.91 -1.52
CA PHE A 105 -1.51 2.25 -1.39
C PHE A 105 -1.28 2.83 0.01
N LYS A 106 -1.50 2.04 1.07
CA LYS A 106 -1.21 2.48 2.44
C LYS A 106 0.27 2.83 2.63
N GLN A 107 1.19 2.07 2.04
CA GLN A 107 2.61 2.43 2.07
C GLN A 107 2.89 3.72 1.28
N LEU A 108 2.31 3.87 0.10
CA LEU A 108 2.50 5.04 -0.75
C LEU A 108 2.03 6.33 -0.07
N VAL A 109 0.93 6.30 0.68
CA VAL A 109 0.44 7.46 1.45
C VAL A 109 1.48 7.96 2.46
N ASN A 110 2.32 7.07 2.99
CA ASN A 110 3.40 7.44 3.91
C ASN A 110 4.69 7.89 3.18
N THR A 111 4.77 7.74 1.86
CA THR A 111 5.91 8.20 1.06
C THR A 111 5.77 9.69 0.75
N PRO A 112 6.75 10.55 1.08
CA PRO A 112 6.71 11.95 0.71
C PRO A 112 6.62 12.13 -0.82
N ILE A 113 5.74 13.02 -1.30
CA ILE A 113 5.62 13.32 -2.75
C ILE A 113 6.97 13.73 -3.36
N THR A 114 7.82 14.41 -2.60
CA THR A 114 9.16 14.82 -3.03
C THR A 114 10.11 13.66 -3.33
N GLN A 115 9.81 12.45 -2.84
CA GLN A 115 10.56 11.23 -3.14
C GLN A 115 10.01 10.47 -4.36
N LEU A 116 8.88 10.91 -4.94
CA LEU A 116 8.31 10.30 -6.13
C LEU A 116 8.95 10.88 -7.39
N THR A 117 9.47 9.98 -8.24
CA THR A 117 10.04 10.33 -9.54
C THR A 117 8.94 10.42 -10.61
N ALA A 118 9.25 10.99 -11.77
CA ALA A 118 8.35 10.98 -12.92
C ALA A 118 7.97 9.56 -13.35
N GLN A 119 8.89 8.60 -13.22
CA GLN A 119 8.61 7.19 -13.50
C GLN A 119 7.58 6.62 -12.52
N HIS A 120 7.67 6.94 -11.22
CA HIS A 120 6.65 6.51 -10.26
C HIS A 120 5.28 7.10 -10.58
N GLN A 121 5.22 8.38 -10.98
CA GLN A 121 3.97 9.01 -11.39
C GLN A 121 3.35 8.34 -12.61
N GLN A 122 4.17 7.96 -13.60
CA GLN A 122 3.71 7.21 -14.78
C GLN A 122 3.13 5.85 -14.39
N LEU A 123 3.77 5.12 -13.48
CA LEU A 123 3.30 3.81 -13.01
C LEU A 123 1.97 3.89 -12.25
N LEU A 124 1.79 4.93 -11.43
CA LEU A 124 0.57 5.15 -10.64
C LEU A 124 -0.63 5.53 -11.52
N GLY A 125 -0.37 6.26 -12.61
CA GLY A 125 -1.43 6.88 -13.40
C GLY A 125 -2.10 8.06 -12.66
N ASN A 126 -2.95 8.78 -13.39
CA ASN A 126 -3.52 10.03 -12.90
C ASN A 126 -4.46 9.83 -11.71
N ASP A 127 -5.28 8.77 -11.73
CA ASP A 127 -6.29 8.52 -10.70
C ASP A 127 -5.67 8.24 -9.33
N VAL A 128 -4.68 7.35 -9.28
CA VAL A 128 -3.99 7.01 -8.04
C VAL A 128 -3.16 8.18 -7.55
N PHE A 129 -2.44 8.86 -8.44
CA PHE A 129 -1.61 10.01 -8.06
C PHE A 129 -2.46 11.18 -7.53
N THR A 130 -3.57 11.49 -8.17
CA THR A 130 -4.51 12.53 -7.71
C THR A 130 -5.07 12.19 -6.33
N SER A 131 -5.49 10.93 -6.14
CA SER A 131 -6.01 10.46 -4.86
C SER A 131 -4.96 10.50 -3.75
N LEU A 132 -3.71 10.15 -4.06
CA LEU A 132 -2.58 10.27 -3.13
C LEU A 132 -2.42 11.71 -2.63
N VAL A 133 -2.42 12.69 -3.56
CA VAL A 133 -2.26 14.11 -3.22
C VAL A 133 -3.39 14.58 -2.31
N TYR A 134 -4.65 14.24 -2.62
CA TYR A 134 -5.79 14.62 -1.79
C TYR A 134 -5.75 13.97 -0.41
N VAL A 135 -5.41 12.69 -0.32
CA VAL A 135 -5.28 11.98 0.97
C VAL A 135 -4.17 12.60 1.82
N GLN A 136 -3.00 12.87 1.23
CA GLN A 136 -1.90 13.48 1.98
C GLN A 136 -2.23 14.90 2.45
N ALA A 137 -2.89 15.72 1.62
CA ALA A 137 -3.35 17.05 2.01
C ALA A 137 -4.38 16.98 3.16
N ALA A 138 -5.34 16.06 3.08
CA ALA A 138 -6.33 15.85 4.14
C ALA A 138 -5.68 15.37 5.45
N LEU A 139 -4.67 14.50 5.36
CA LEU A 139 -3.91 14.05 6.53
C LEU A 139 -3.10 15.19 7.16
N GLU A 140 -2.46 16.04 6.35
CA GLU A 140 -1.73 17.21 6.83
C GLU A 140 -2.66 18.23 7.51
N GLU A 141 -3.82 18.51 6.91
CA GLU A 141 -4.85 19.36 7.51
C GLU A 141 -5.33 18.77 8.84
N HIS A 142 -5.60 17.46 8.88
CA HIS A 142 -6.01 16.78 10.10
C HIS A 142 -4.91 16.81 11.18
N HIS A 143 -3.64 16.66 10.81
CA HIS A 143 -2.51 16.86 11.76
C HIS A 143 -2.51 18.27 12.33
N CYS A 144 -2.74 19.30 11.51
CA CYS A 144 -2.84 20.68 11.96
C CYS A 144 -4.00 20.91 12.94
N ILE A 145 -5.17 20.32 12.66
CA ILE A 145 -6.34 20.39 13.55
C ILE A 145 -6.02 19.73 14.89
N VAL A 146 -5.50 18.50 14.89
CA VAL A 146 -5.15 17.78 16.14
C VAL A 146 -4.05 18.50 16.92
N ALA A 147 -3.08 19.08 16.23
CA ALA A 147 -2.04 19.88 16.86
C ALA A 147 -2.59 21.15 17.54
N ALA A 148 -3.56 21.82 16.91
CA ALA A 148 -4.15 23.05 17.41
C ALA A 148 -5.25 22.81 18.47
N GLU A 149 -5.99 21.71 18.39
CA GLU A 149 -7.11 21.40 19.26
C GLU A 149 -6.73 20.35 20.31
N GLU A 150 -6.32 20.81 21.50
CA GLU A 150 -6.08 19.88 22.60
C GLU A 150 -7.38 19.23 23.13
N PRO A 151 -7.34 17.97 23.59
CA PRO A 151 -8.50 17.37 24.22
C PRO A 151 -8.83 18.11 25.52
N LYS A 152 -10.12 18.44 25.71
CA LYS A 152 -10.60 19.20 26.86
C LYS A 152 -10.88 18.29 28.05
N ILE A 153 -10.25 18.54 29.19
CA ILE A 153 -10.65 17.93 30.46
C ILE A 153 -11.80 18.72 31.04
N LEU A 154 -12.98 18.14 31.05
CA LEU A 154 -14.17 18.73 31.69
C LEU A 154 -14.29 18.35 33.18
N ILE A 155 -13.58 17.29 33.62
CA ILE A 155 -13.67 16.76 34.98
C ILE A 155 -12.25 16.55 35.51
N HIS A 156 -11.87 17.33 36.52
CA HIS A 156 -10.62 17.14 37.23
C HIS A 156 -10.79 16.15 38.38
N THR A 157 -9.71 15.45 38.72
CA THR A 157 -9.67 14.57 39.89
C THR A 157 -9.69 15.40 41.18
N SER A 158 -10.20 14.81 42.27
CA SER A 158 -10.35 15.49 43.57
C SER A 158 -9.02 15.93 44.21
N ASN A 159 -7.88 15.43 43.71
CA ASN A 159 -6.54 15.82 44.11
C ASN A 159 -5.94 16.95 43.24
N CYS A 160 -6.69 17.51 42.29
CA CYS A 160 -6.27 18.66 41.50
C CYS A 160 -6.38 19.94 42.32
N GLN A 161 -5.24 20.51 42.72
CA GLN A 161 -5.20 21.71 43.56
C GLN A 161 -5.51 23.01 42.79
N ASP A 162 -5.28 23.03 41.48
CA ASP A 162 -5.54 24.21 40.62
C ASP A 162 -6.00 23.81 39.21
N PRO A 163 -7.31 23.65 38.99
CA PRO A 163 -7.89 23.35 37.68
C PRO A 163 -7.61 24.41 36.60
N VAL A 164 -7.44 25.67 36.96
CA VAL A 164 -7.28 26.77 35.99
C VAL A 164 -5.83 26.83 35.49
N SER A 165 -4.85 26.71 36.38
CA SER A 165 -3.44 26.56 35.98
C SER A 165 -3.25 25.26 35.19
N TYR A 166 -3.96 24.19 35.56
CA TYR A 166 -3.90 22.92 34.84
C TYR A 166 -4.24 23.05 33.35
N ASN A 167 -5.35 23.73 33.00
CA ASN A 167 -5.75 23.86 31.60
C ASN A 167 -4.75 24.68 30.77
N LYS A 168 -4.13 25.70 31.36
CA LYS A 168 -3.06 26.48 30.70
C LYS A 168 -1.78 25.67 30.52
N ASP A 169 -1.39 24.93 31.56
CA ASP A 169 -0.22 24.05 31.53
C ASP A 169 -0.43 22.92 30.51
N TRP A 170 -1.66 22.38 30.42
CA TRP A 170 -2.03 21.35 29.46
C TRP A 170 -1.93 21.83 28.02
N HIS A 171 -2.49 22.99 27.68
CA HIS A 171 -2.35 23.57 26.34
C HIS A 171 -0.86 23.76 25.97
N THR A 172 -0.06 24.28 26.89
CA THR A 172 1.38 24.47 26.69
C THR A 172 2.11 23.14 26.46
N ILE A 173 1.76 22.11 27.24
CA ILE A 173 2.30 20.75 27.09
C ILE A 173 1.91 20.14 25.74
N TRP A 174 0.63 20.25 25.36
CA TRP A 174 0.13 19.71 24.10
C TRP A 174 0.85 20.34 22.91
N TRP A 175 0.90 21.67 22.88
CA TRP A 175 1.55 22.42 21.82
C TRP A 175 3.06 22.15 21.74
N ASN A 176 3.75 22.13 22.88
CA ASN A 176 5.21 21.91 22.89
C ASN A 176 5.61 20.43 22.74
N SER A 177 4.65 19.51 22.60
CA SER A 177 4.94 18.08 22.49
C SER A 177 4.15 17.42 21.38
N MET A 178 2.84 17.21 21.56
CA MET A 178 2.01 16.54 20.55
C MET A 178 2.03 17.30 19.22
N ALA A 179 1.82 18.61 19.24
CA ALA A 179 1.86 19.40 18.01
C ALA A 179 3.25 19.33 17.35
N CYS A 180 4.34 19.33 18.12
CA CYS A 180 5.68 19.11 17.57
C CYS A 180 5.84 17.73 16.93
N PHE A 181 5.30 16.66 17.53
CA PHE A 181 5.38 15.32 16.94
C PHE A 181 4.61 15.21 15.61
N LEU A 182 3.47 15.88 15.51
CA LEU A 182 2.62 15.84 14.30
C LEU A 182 3.09 16.80 13.21
N LEU A 183 3.57 17.99 13.56
CA LEU A 183 3.90 19.06 12.61
C LEU A 183 5.40 19.16 12.27
N ASN A 184 6.24 18.28 12.81
CA ASN A 184 7.66 18.30 12.47
C ASN A 184 7.88 17.92 11.00
N GLY A 185 8.12 18.92 10.14
CA GLY A 185 8.36 18.71 8.71
C GLY A 185 9.60 17.87 8.37
N GLN A 186 10.50 17.61 9.32
CA GLN A 186 11.64 16.70 9.10
C GLN A 186 11.27 15.23 9.34
N ASN A 187 10.34 14.96 10.26
CA ASN A 187 9.96 13.60 10.64
C ASN A 187 8.58 13.60 11.32
N PRO A 188 7.49 13.84 10.57
CA PRO A 188 6.15 13.83 11.14
C PRO A 188 5.85 12.42 11.64
N GLN A 189 5.49 12.31 12.92
CA GLN A 189 5.19 11.02 13.52
C GLN A 189 3.76 10.61 13.15
N PRO A 190 3.53 9.36 12.73
CA PRO A 190 2.18 8.83 12.64
C PRO A 190 1.53 8.85 14.04
N TYR A 191 0.21 8.99 14.11
CA TYR A 191 -0.52 9.18 15.37
C TYR A 191 -0.15 8.17 16.46
N HIS A 192 0.00 6.88 16.13
CA HIS A 192 0.34 5.86 17.12
C HIS A 192 1.71 6.11 17.78
N GLU A 193 2.73 6.48 17.02
CA GLU A 193 4.05 6.82 17.56
C GLU A 193 4.03 8.18 18.28
N ALA A 194 3.29 9.17 17.75
CA ALA A 194 3.13 10.47 18.40
C ALA A 194 2.50 10.32 19.79
N VAL A 195 1.44 9.52 19.91
CA VAL A 195 0.76 9.20 21.17
C VAL A 195 1.67 8.45 22.14
N LYS A 196 2.43 7.47 21.64
CA LYS A 196 3.41 6.72 22.45
C LYS A 196 4.50 7.64 22.99
N CYS A 197 5.16 8.40 22.12
CA CYS A 197 6.18 9.38 22.52
C CYS A 197 5.64 10.39 23.52
N PHE A 198 4.40 10.87 23.31
CA PHE A 198 3.75 11.79 24.22
C PHE A 198 3.49 11.17 25.60
N LYS A 199 3.07 9.90 25.67
CA LYS A 199 2.83 9.22 26.95
C LYS A 199 4.08 9.07 27.81
N ASP A 200 5.22 8.89 27.15
CA ASP A 200 6.53 8.72 27.79
C ASP A 200 7.12 10.02 28.35
N LEU A 201 6.52 11.18 28.05
CA LEU A 201 6.96 12.47 28.57
C LEU A 201 6.68 12.63 30.07
N GLN A 202 7.61 13.32 30.73
CA GLN A 202 7.50 13.75 32.12
C GLN A 202 6.80 15.10 32.18
N PHE A 203 5.53 15.10 32.60
CA PHE A 203 4.73 16.31 32.78
C PHE A 203 4.91 16.82 34.20
N GLY A 204 5.73 17.85 34.40
CA GLY A 204 6.19 18.28 35.72
C GLY A 204 5.08 18.57 36.74
N ARG A 205 4.21 19.56 36.47
CA ARG A 205 3.19 20.06 37.43
C ARG A 205 1.83 19.37 37.36
N VAL A 206 1.67 18.44 36.42
CA VAL A 206 0.39 17.77 36.14
C VAL A 206 0.18 16.66 37.17
N SER A 207 -0.96 16.68 37.88
CA SER A 207 -1.30 15.60 38.82
C SER A 207 -1.49 14.28 38.06
N GLY A 208 -1.05 13.17 38.66
CA GLY A 208 -1.15 11.83 38.04
C GLY A 208 -2.59 11.46 37.66
N GLY A 209 -3.57 11.83 38.48
CA GLY A 209 -4.99 11.54 38.21
C GLY A 209 -5.55 12.27 36.98
N CYS A 210 -5.20 13.54 36.78
CA CYS A 210 -5.61 14.27 35.57
C CYS A 210 -4.85 13.79 34.33
N LYS A 211 -3.58 13.36 34.47
CA LYS A 211 -2.80 12.72 33.41
C LYS A 211 -3.46 11.44 32.90
N GLU A 212 -3.91 10.58 33.81
CA GLU A 212 -4.59 9.33 33.44
C GLU A 212 -5.91 9.57 32.71
N LEU A 213 -6.70 10.56 33.14
CA LEU A 213 -7.93 10.93 32.43
C LEU A 213 -7.65 11.41 31.01
N MET A 214 -6.61 12.22 30.81
CA MET A 214 -6.16 12.62 29.47
C MET A 214 -5.79 11.42 28.60
N PHE A 215 -5.00 10.51 29.15
CA PHE A 215 -4.57 9.35 28.38
C PHE A 215 -5.74 8.46 27.99
N LYS A 216 -6.76 8.33 28.85
CA LYS A 216 -8.01 7.64 28.48
C LYS A 216 -8.74 8.33 27.32
N ILE A 217 -8.80 9.66 27.29
CA ILE A 217 -9.42 10.41 26.19
C ILE A 217 -8.63 10.21 24.89
N ILE A 218 -7.30 10.27 24.96
CA ILE A 218 -6.41 10.02 23.82
C ILE A 218 -6.55 8.57 23.32
N GLU A 219 -6.65 7.60 24.24
CA GLU A 219 -6.80 6.17 23.91
C GLU A 219 -8.15 5.82 23.30
N GLN A 220 -9.21 6.57 23.58
CA GLN A 220 -10.50 6.40 22.89
C GLN A 220 -10.36 6.62 21.38
N GLY A 221 -9.33 7.35 20.95
CA GLY A 221 -8.83 7.34 19.58
C GLY A 221 -9.78 7.87 18.51
N ALA A 222 -10.95 8.39 18.88
CA ALA A 222 -11.97 8.83 17.94
C ALA A 222 -11.40 9.80 16.89
N THR A 223 -10.61 10.79 17.35
CA THR A 223 -9.94 11.75 16.46
C THR A 223 -8.88 11.09 15.58
N PHE A 224 -8.07 10.17 16.11
CA PHE A 224 -6.98 9.54 15.34
C PHE A 224 -7.49 8.54 14.29
N ASN A 225 -8.63 7.90 14.56
CA ASN A 225 -9.24 6.93 13.64
C ASN A 225 -9.77 7.60 12.35
N HIS A 226 -10.09 8.89 12.38
CA HIS A 226 -10.50 9.63 11.17
C HIS A 226 -9.40 9.69 10.11
N ALA A 227 -8.14 9.73 10.52
CA ALA A 227 -7.02 9.72 9.58
C ALA A 227 -6.91 8.40 8.81
N GLU A 228 -7.11 7.26 9.50
CA GLU A 228 -7.14 5.95 8.85
C GLU A 228 -8.34 5.81 7.91
N GLN A 229 -9.45 6.46 8.24
CA GLN A 229 -10.65 6.47 7.42
C GLN A 229 -10.42 7.14 6.06
N PHE A 230 -9.71 8.28 6.00
CA PHE A 230 -9.37 8.92 4.72
C PHE A 230 -8.59 7.99 3.78
N VAL A 231 -7.58 7.30 4.33
CA VAL A 231 -6.77 6.35 3.57
C VAL A 231 -7.61 5.17 3.10
N LYS A 232 -8.45 4.64 3.98
CA LYS A 232 -9.33 3.51 3.69
C LYS A 232 -10.36 3.86 2.60
N GLU A 233 -11.07 4.98 2.74
CA GLU A 233 -12.09 5.39 1.77
C GLU A 233 -11.50 5.64 0.39
N ALA A 234 -10.35 6.31 0.30
CA ALA A 234 -9.65 6.50 -0.96
C ALA A 234 -9.18 5.17 -1.57
N CYS A 235 -8.65 4.27 -0.74
CA CYS A 235 -8.22 2.95 -1.16
C CYS A 235 -9.39 2.11 -1.69
N ASP A 236 -10.51 2.08 -0.98
CA ASP A 236 -11.71 1.33 -1.35
C ASP A 236 -12.27 1.87 -2.67
N CYS A 237 -12.38 3.20 -2.81
CA CYS A 237 -12.81 3.86 -4.05
C CYS A 237 -11.90 3.55 -5.24
N LEU A 238 -10.58 3.58 -5.06
CA LEU A 238 -9.63 3.23 -6.11
C LEU A 238 -9.69 1.74 -6.46
N THR A 239 -9.85 0.87 -5.47
CA THR A 239 -9.99 -0.57 -5.69
C THR A 239 -11.25 -0.86 -6.49
N GLU A 240 -12.39 -0.27 -6.12
CA GLU A 240 -13.63 -0.39 -6.89
C GLU A 240 -13.48 0.17 -8.32
N LYS A 241 -12.72 1.25 -8.52
CA LYS A 241 -12.56 1.85 -9.84
C LYS A 241 -11.60 1.07 -10.75
N LEU A 242 -10.51 0.54 -10.19
CA LEU A 242 -9.35 0.05 -10.96
C LEU A 242 -9.18 -1.47 -10.92
N ILE A 243 -9.79 -2.14 -9.94
CA ILE A 243 -9.64 -3.57 -9.66
C ILE A 243 -10.98 -4.31 -9.79
N SER A 244 -12.11 -3.61 -9.97
CA SER A 244 -13.39 -4.28 -10.20
C SER A 244 -13.42 -5.11 -11.47
N ASP A 245 -14.01 -6.30 -11.32
CA ASP A 245 -14.02 -7.44 -12.23
C ASP A 245 -14.19 -7.07 -13.72
N SER A 246 -13.08 -7.15 -14.46
CA SER A 246 -13.08 -7.58 -15.85
C SER A 246 -13.45 -9.08 -15.94
N SER A 247 -14.61 -9.44 -15.42
CA SER A 247 -15.28 -10.70 -15.76
C SER A 247 -16.29 -10.43 -16.88
N LEU A 248 -15.78 -10.39 -18.11
CA LEU A 248 -16.53 -10.68 -19.34
C LEU A 248 -15.63 -11.51 -20.26
#